data_AF-A0A3M1MY68-F1
#
_entry.id   AF-A0A3M1MY68-F1
#
_cell.length_a   1.000
_cell.length_b   1.000
_cell.length_c   1.000
_cell.angle_alpha   90.00
_cell.angle_beta   90.00
_cell.angle_gamma   90.00
#
_symmetry.space_group_name_H-M   'P 1'
#
loop_
_entity.id
_entity.type
_entity.pdbx_description
1 polymer ?
#
loop_
_entity_poly.entity_id
_entity_poly.type
_entity_poly.pdbx_seq_one_letter_code
_entity_poly.pdbx_strand_id
1 'polypeptide(L)'
;MSISTRYRDLIAEVEDMQQRMARAEDLERHAVRLGRAAEILAELREGVGEIPQMHLERQLTPVLLKAHNRIDRIRVDLEDQEVADWPGRLWSLQQAIYRLLNDL
;
A
#
# COMPACT_ATOMS: atom_id res chain seq x y z
N MET A 1 -4.06 -18.31 2.99
CA MET A 1 -3.78 -17.65 1.70
C MET A 1 -2.28 -17.62 1.47
N SER A 2 -1.81 -17.79 0.23
CA SER A 2 -0.38 -17.66 -0.11
C SER A 2 0.10 -16.20 0.00
N ILE A 3 1.41 -15.99 0.15
CA ILE A 3 2.04 -14.65 0.09
C ILE A 3 1.68 -13.93 -1.20
N SER A 4 1.70 -14.63 -2.34
CA SER A 4 1.32 -14.07 -3.63
C SER A 4 -0.13 -13.59 -3.71
N THR A 5 -1.06 -14.30 -3.05
CA THR A 5 -2.47 -13.88 -2.99
C THR A 5 -2.60 -12.63 -2.14
N ARG A 6 -2.03 -12.65 -0.93
CA ARG A 6 -2.05 -11.50 0.00
C ARG A 6 -1.40 -10.26 -0.58
N TYR A 7 -0.32 -10.42 -1.36
CA TYR A 7 0.34 -9.32 -2.03
C TYR A 7 -0.57 -8.67 -3.10
N ARG A 8 -1.26 -9.49 -3.90
CA ARG A 8 -2.23 -8.98 -4.89
C ARG A 8 -3.44 -8.32 -4.24
N ASP A 9 -3.95 -8.89 -3.15
CA ASP A 9 -5.05 -8.30 -2.39
C ASP A 9 -4.65 -6.94 -1.81
N LEU A 10 -3.44 -6.82 -1.26
CA LEU A 10 -2.88 -5.55 -0.81
C LEU A 10 -2.81 -4.51 -1.95
N ILE A 11 -2.35 -4.89 -3.15
CA ILE A 11 -2.33 -3.97 -4.30
C ILE A 11 -3.75 -3.49 -4.62
N ALA A 12 -4.71 -4.41 -4.69
CA ALA A 12 -6.11 -4.09 -4.98
C ALA A 12 -6.72 -3.16 -3.91
N GLU A 13 -6.42 -3.38 -2.63
CA GLU A 13 -6.87 -2.52 -1.53
C GLU A 13 -6.28 -1.10 -1.64
N VAL A 14 -5.01 -0.95 -2.03
CA VAL A 14 -4.37 0.35 -2.24
C VAL A 14 -4.96 1.05 -3.47
N GLU A 15 -5.20 0.33 -4.56
CA GLU A 15 -5.84 0.85 -5.79
C GLU A 15 -7.28 1.31 -5.51
N ASP A 16 -8.08 0.53 -4.78
CA ASP A 16 -9.45 0.90 -4.38
C ASP A 16 -9.45 2.14 -3.48
N MET A 17 -8.54 2.20 -2.50
CA MET A 17 -8.41 3.38 -1.64
C MET A 17 -8.03 4.62 -2.47
N GLN A 18 -7.12 4.48 -3.43
CA GLN A 18 -6.76 5.57 -4.34
C GLN A 18 -7.97 6.08 -5.14
N GLN A 19 -8.78 5.18 -5.69
CA GLN A 19 -10.00 5.58 -6.42
C GLN A 19 -11.01 6.27 -5.52
N ARG A 20 -11.19 5.81 -4.28
CA ARG A 20 -12.06 6.47 -3.31
C ARG A 20 -11.59 7.88 -2.97
N MET A 21 -10.29 8.07 -2.76
CA MET A 21 -9.70 9.40 -2.52
C MET A 21 -9.84 10.30 -3.75
N ALA A 22 -9.67 9.77 -4.96
CA ALA A 22 -9.79 10.55 -6.19
C ALA A 22 -11.21 11.08 -6.45
N ARG A 23 -12.23 10.43 -5.85
CA ARG A 23 -13.64 10.84 -5.93
C ARG A 23 -14.07 11.73 -4.77
N ALA A 24 -13.24 11.87 -3.74
CA ALA A 24 -13.51 12.71 -2.60
C ALA A 24 -13.05 14.15 -2.87
N GLU A 25 -13.82 15.11 -2.39
CA GLU A 25 -13.50 16.54 -2.51
C GLU A 25 -12.15 16.84 -1.82
N ASP A 26 -11.35 17.69 -2.43
CA ASP A 26 -10.03 18.14 -1.95
C ASP A 26 -8.96 17.06 -1.70
N LEU A 27 -9.19 15.81 -2.14
CA LEU A 27 -8.24 14.71 -1.94
C LEU A 27 -7.48 14.27 -3.19
N GLU A 28 -7.66 14.93 -4.33
CA GLU A 28 -7.00 14.59 -5.60
C GLU A 28 -5.48 14.46 -5.46
N ARG A 29 -4.83 15.43 -4.78
CA ARG A 29 -3.38 15.40 -4.54
C ARG A 29 -2.94 14.19 -3.73
N HIS A 30 -3.72 13.80 -2.73
CA HIS A 30 -3.44 12.65 -1.89
C HIS A 30 -3.69 11.34 -2.66
N ALA A 31 -4.73 11.29 -3.48
CA ALA A 31 -5.03 10.17 -4.37
C ALA A 31 -3.89 9.91 -5.37
N VAL A 32 -3.35 10.95 -6.02
CA VAL A 32 -2.20 10.83 -6.93
C VAL A 32 -0.97 10.27 -6.20
N ARG A 33 -0.73 10.70 -4.96
CA ARG A 33 0.38 10.17 -4.14
C ARG A 33 0.17 8.72 -3.74
N LEU A 34 -1.07 8.33 -3.46
CA LEU A 34 -1.41 6.94 -3.15
C LEU A 34 -1.29 6.06 -4.40
N GLY A 35 -1.64 6.57 -5.58
CA GLY A 35 -1.41 5.92 -6.87
C GLY A 35 0.06 5.57 -7.09
N ARG A 36 0.99 6.47 -6.73
CA ARG A 36 2.44 6.17 -6.78
C ARG A 36 2.87 5.06 -5.82
N ALA A 37 2.15 4.85 -4.71
CA ALA A 37 2.40 3.72 -3.82
C ALA A 37 1.86 2.41 -4.42
N ALA A 38 0.70 2.46 -5.08
CA ALA A 38 0.16 1.33 -5.84
C ALA A 38 1.09 0.92 -6.99
N GLU A 39 1.62 1.88 -7.76
CA GLU A 39 2.58 1.64 -8.86
C GLU A 39 3.82 0.88 -8.37
N ILE A 40 4.37 1.24 -7.21
CA ILE A 40 5.52 0.55 -6.62
C ILE A 40 5.20 -0.90 -6.29
N LEU A 41 4.03 -1.17 -5.72
CA LEU A 41 3.60 -2.54 -5.43
C LEU A 41 3.30 -3.31 -6.73
N ALA A 42 2.79 -2.63 -7.75
CA ALA A 42 2.47 -3.23 -9.04
C ALA A 42 3.72 -3.76 -9.77
N GLU A 43 4.93 -3.23 -9.49
CA GLU A 43 6.20 -3.70 -10.07
C GLU A 43 6.42 -5.21 -9.91
N LEU A 44 5.91 -5.84 -8.84
CA LEU A 44 6.05 -7.27 -8.57
C LEU A 44 4.73 -8.06 -8.66
N ARG A 45 3.62 -7.44 -9.07
CA ARG A 45 2.26 -8.02 -9.07
C ARG A 45 2.17 -9.38 -9.76
N GLU A 46 2.70 -9.48 -10.97
CA GLU A 46 2.65 -10.70 -11.78
C GLU A 46 3.73 -11.71 -11.35
N GLY A 47 4.93 -11.23 -11.01
CA GLY A 47 6.09 -12.08 -10.70
C GLY A 47 6.14 -12.63 -9.27
N VAL A 48 5.36 -12.10 -8.32
CA VAL A 48 5.44 -12.51 -6.89
C VAL A 48 5.18 -14.01 -6.67
N GLY A 49 4.36 -14.64 -7.53
CA GLY A 49 4.10 -16.08 -7.45
C GLY A 49 5.26 -16.95 -7.92
N GLU A 50 6.19 -16.37 -8.68
CA GLU A 50 7.35 -17.05 -9.25
C GLU A 50 8.61 -16.88 -8.40
N ILE A 51 8.58 -15.95 -7.43
CA ILE A 51 9.71 -15.71 -6.52
C ILE A 51 9.92 -16.95 -5.64
N PRO A 52 11.11 -17.58 -5.68
CA PRO A 52 11.43 -18.68 -4.77
C PRO A 52 11.29 -18.24 -3.31
N GLN A 53 10.76 -19.10 -2.44
CA GLN A 53 10.45 -18.76 -1.05
C GLN A 53 11.64 -18.12 -0.32
N MET A 54 12.85 -18.66 -0.49
CA MET A 54 14.11 -18.13 0.09
C MET A 54 14.52 -16.74 -0.41
N HIS A 55 13.80 -16.17 -1.38
CA HIS A 55 14.05 -14.83 -1.93
C HIS A 55 12.89 -13.86 -1.69
N LEU A 56 11.77 -14.32 -1.11
CA LEU A 56 10.59 -13.48 -0.89
C LEU A 56 10.93 -12.27 -0.01
N GLU A 57 11.53 -12.49 1.16
CA GLU A 57 11.95 -11.40 2.06
C GLU A 57 12.86 -10.40 1.33
N ARG A 58 13.92 -10.88 0.68
CA ARG A 58 14.89 -10.02 -0.01
C ARG A 58 14.25 -9.16 -1.12
N GLN A 59 13.28 -9.72 -1.85
CA GLN A 59 12.67 -9.02 -3.00
C GLN A 59 11.47 -8.15 -2.59
N LEU A 60 10.61 -8.62 -1.69
CA LEU A 60 9.38 -7.93 -1.33
C LEU A 60 9.57 -6.87 -0.24
N THR A 61 10.45 -7.10 0.74
CA THR A 61 10.69 -6.14 1.83
C THR A 61 11.01 -4.72 1.35
N PRO A 62 11.94 -4.48 0.41
CA PRO A 62 12.23 -3.11 -0.04
C PRO A 62 11.04 -2.45 -0.74
N VAL A 63 10.25 -3.21 -1.50
CA VAL A 63 9.04 -2.70 -2.18
C VAL A 63 7.94 -2.36 -1.18
N LEU A 64 7.68 -3.26 -0.24
CA LEU A 64 6.69 -3.09 0.82
C LEU A 64 7.02 -1.91 1.74
N LEU A 65 8.28 -1.78 2.17
CA LEU A 65 8.71 -0.64 3.01
C LEU A 65 8.62 0.70 2.26
N LYS A 66 8.96 0.71 0.95
CA LYS A 66 8.84 1.91 0.12
C LYS A 66 7.39 2.36 -0.04
N ALA A 67 6.46 1.42 -0.26
CA ALA A 67 5.03 1.69 -0.29
C ALA A 67 4.51 2.16 1.08
N HIS A 68 4.89 1.46 2.16
CA HIS A 68 4.55 1.81 3.53
C HIS A 68 4.91 3.27 3.86
N ASN A 69 6.15 3.67 3.61
CA ASN A 69 6.62 5.02 3.91
C ASN A 69 5.91 6.11 3.09
N ARG A 70 5.42 5.78 1.89
CA ARG A 70 4.62 6.71 1.09
C ARG A 70 3.22 6.87 1.66
N ILE A 71 2.58 5.77 2.04
CA ILE A 71 1.26 5.78 2.67
C ILE A 71 1.32 6.53 4.00
N ASP A 72 2.35 6.30 4.81
CA ASP A 72 2.54 6.98 6.09
C ASP A 72 2.61 8.50 5.94
N ARG A 73 3.36 9.00 4.95
CA ARG A 73 3.42 10.44 4.67
C ARG A 73 2.09 11.03 4.23
N ILE A 74 1.26 10.24 3.53
CA ILE A 74 -0.09 10.71 3.15
C ILE A 74 -0.99 10.75 4.39
N ARG A 75 -0.89 9.74 5.26
CA ARG A 75 -1.62 9.68 6.53
C ARG A 75 -1.29 10.88 7.41
N VAL A 76 -0.01 11.15 7.67
CA VAL A 76 0.42 12.29 8.49
C VAL A 76 -0.07 13.61 7.91
N ASP A 77 0.06 13.82 6.61
CA ASP A 77 -0.43 15.06 5.98
C ASP A 77 -1.95 15.25 6.12
N LEU A 78 -2.73 14.16 6.16
CA LEU A 78 -4.18 14.20 6.37
C LEU A 78 -4.56 14.37 7.84
N GLU A 79 -3.76 13.83 8.76
CA GLU A 79 -3.88 14.08 10.20
C GLU A 79 -3.66 15.58 10.49
N ASP A 80 -2.62 16.17 9.89
CA ASP A 80 -2.29 17.61 10.01
C ASP A 80 -3.37 18.53 9.41
N GLN A 81 -4.10 18.06 8.40
CA GLN A 81 -5.21 18.77 7.78
C GLN A 81 -6.57 18.51 8.47
N GLU A 82 -6.57 17.75 9.57
CA GLU A 82 -7.77 17.35 10.31
C GLU A 82 -8.85 16.69 9.44
N VAL A 83 -8.45 16.02 8.35
CA VAL A 83 -9.39 15.34 7.45
C VAL A 83 -9.84 14.03 8.10
N ALA A 84 -11.05 14.03 8.66
CA ALA A 84 -11.61 12.89 9.35
C ALA A 84 -11.67 11.62 8.48
N ASP A 85 -11.64 10.46 9.14
CA ASP A 85 -11.73 9.09 8.61
C ASP A 85 -10.58 8.59 7.73
N TRP A 86 -9.94 9.44 6.93
CA TRP A 86 -8.91 9.00 5.98
C TRP A 86 -7.62 8.49 6.63
N PRO A 87 -7.07 9.14 7.68
CA PRO A 87 -5.91 8.61 8.38
C PRO A 87 -6.10 7.19 8.90
N GLY A 88 -7.25 6.86 9.49
CA GLY A 88 -7.56 5.53 9.99
C GLY A 88 -7.68 4.47 8.88
N ARG A 89 -8.19 4.87 7.71
CA ARG A 89 -8.22 4.00 6.52
C ARG A 89 -6.82 3.71 5.99
N LEU A 90 -5.96 4.73 5.90
CA LEU A 90 -4.56 4.56 5.48
C LEU A 90 -3.76 3.74 6.48
N TRP A 91 -4.03 3.92 7.78
CA TRP A 91 -3.45 3.08 8.83
C TRP A 91 -3.75 1.59 8.63
N SER A 92 -4.98 1.26 8.21
CA SER A 92 -5.36 -0.13 7.93
C SER A 92 -4.52 -0.74 6.79
N LEU A 93 -4.22 0.04 5.74
CA LEU A 93 -3.31 -0.39 4.67
C LEU A 93 -1.88 -0.59 5.18
N GLN A 94 -1.38 0.31 6.05
CA GLN A 94 -0.07 0.15 6.67
C GLN A 94 0.02 -1.12 7.51
N GLN A 95 -1.03 -1.44 8.27
CA GLN A 95 -1.13 -2.68 9.04
C GLN A 95 -1.19 -3.92 8.15
N ALA A 96 -1.81 -3.84 6.97
CA ALA A 96 -1.77 -4.93 5.99
C ALA A 96 -0.34 -5.16 5.46
N ILE A 97 0.40 -4.07 5.17
CA ILE A 97 1.81 -4.15 4.76
C ILE A 97 2.67 -4.75 5.88
N TYR A 98 2.53 -4.28 7.12
CA TYR A 98 3.28 -4.81 8.26
C TYR A 98 3.02 -6.30 8.50
N ARG A 99 1.76 -6.73 8.44
CA ARG A 99 1.44 -8.17 8.55
C ARG A 99 2.07 -8.97 7.43
N LEU A 100 2.06 -8.45 6.20
CA LEU A 100 2.70 -9.15 5.09
C LEU A 100 4.21 -9.25 5.28
N LEU A 101 4.88 -8.17 5.72
CA LEU A 101 6.30 -8.15 6.05
C LEU A 101 6.67 -9.19 7.11
N ASN A 102 5.85 -9.33 8.16
CA ASN A 102 6.10 -10.30 9.23
C ASN A 102 5.93 -11.76 8.81
N ASP A 103 5.26 -12.01 7.68
CA ASP A 103 4.96 -13.35 7.17
C ASP A 103 5.90 -13.77 6.02
N LEU A 104 6.83 -12.91 5.60
CA LEU A 104 7.89 -13.22 4.62
C LEU A 104 9.00 -14.07 5.25
#